data_AF-N0DYB7-F1
#
_entry.id   AF-N0DYB7-F1
#
_cell.length_a   1.000
_cell.length_b   1.000
_cell.length_c   1.000
_cell.angle_alpha   90.00
_cell.angle_beta   90.00
_cell.angle_gamma   90.00
#
_symmetry.space_group_name_H-M   'P 1'
#
loop_
_entity.id
_entity.type
_entity.pdbx_description
1 polymer ?
#
loop_
_entity_poly.entity_id
_entity_poly.type
_entity_poly.pdbx_seq_one_letter_code
_entity_poly.pdbx_strand_id
1 'polypeptide(L)'
;MARAFVAAWARPYDRPENWLSRVRSMATEPFGQQLGLTDPARVPATSVMDEGRVVSAQAAEAKVRVATDNGPVLVQLKRVEGAWLVDAIAPAE
;
A
#
# COMPACT_ATOMS: atom_id res chain seq x y z
N MET A 1 2.59 9.34 0.57
CA MET A 1 3.12 7.96 0.55
C MET A 1 2.00 6.93 0.48
N ALA A 2 1.22 6.72 1.54
CA ALA A 2 0.18 5.68 1.59
C ALA A 2 -0.80 5.68 0.41
N ARG A 3 -1.41 6.83 0.06
CA ARG A 3 -2.33 6.93 -1.10
C ARG A 3 -1.66 6.54 -2.42
N ALA A 4 -0.43 6.99 -2.65
CA ALA A 4 0.32 6.68 -3.88
C ALA A 4 0.63 5.18 -3.97
N PHE A 5 0.96 4.54 -2.85
CA PHE A 5 1.10 3.09 -2.79
C PHE A 5 -0.22 2.39 -3.13
N VAL A 6 -1.34 2.78 -2.50
CA VAL A 6 -2.65 2.14 -2.78
C VAL A 6 -3.06 2.34 -4.23
N ALA A 7 -2.77 3.50 -4.84
CA ALA A 7 -3.06 3.74 -6.25
C ALA A 7 -2.20 2.90 -7.21
N ALA A 8 -0.99 2.51 -6.82
CA ALA A 8 -0.18 1.55 -7.56
C ALA A 8 -0.62 0.10 -7.31
N TRP A 9 -1.01 -0.21 -6.07
CA TRP A 9 -1.50 -1.51 -5.63
C TRP A 9 -2.85 -1.87 -6.28
N ALA A 10 -3.79 -0.92 -6.35
CA ALA A 10 -5.11 -1.04 -6.96
C ALA A 10 -5.06 -1.02 -8.50
N ARG A 11 -4.15 -1.79 -9.09
CA ARG A 11 -4.01 -1.99 -10.54
C ARG A 11 -3.96 -3.47 -10.89
N PRO A 12 -5.07 -4.21 -10.68
CA PRO A 12 -5.09 -5.65 -10.89
C PRO A 12 -4.87 -6.09 -12.34
N TYR A 13 -5.03 -5.16 -13.29
CA TYR A 13 -4.88 -5.41 -14.74
C TYR A 13 -3.50 -5.01 -15.30
N ASP A 14 -2.62 -4.40 -14.50
CA ASP A 14 -1.24 -4.12 -14.92
C ASP A 14 -0.46 -5.44 -15.01
N ARG A 15 0.58 -5.49 -15.86
CA ARG A 15 1.49 -6.64 -15.89
C ARG A 15 2.11 -6.86 -14.49
N PRO A 16 2.19 -8.10 -13.99
CA PRO A 16 2.70 -8.39 -12.64
C PRO A 16 4.07 -7.78 -12.35
N GLU A 17 4.96 -7.76 -13.32
CA GLU A 17 6.31 -7.21 -13.23
C GLU A 17 6.29 -5.68 -12.99
N ASN A 18 5.45 -4.98 -13.75
CA ASN A 18 5.29 -3.53 -13.66
C ASN A 18 4.58 -3.13 -12.37
N TRP A 19 3.54 -3.89 -12.00
CA TRP A 19 2.83 -3.72 -10.74
C TRP A 19 3.80 -3.86 -9.57
N LEU A 20 4.56 -4.97 -9.54
CA LEU A 20 5.49 -5.28 -8.46
C LEU A 20 6.60 -4.23 -8.35
N SER A 21 7.20 -3.82 -9.46
CA SER A 21 8.23 -2.78 -9.48
C SER A 21 7.74 -1.47 -8.87
N ARG A 22 6.51 -1.04 -9.22
CA ARG A 22 5.91 0.16 -8.64
C ARG A 22 5.67 0.03 -7.14
N VAL A 23 4.97 -1.02 -6.69
CA VAL A 23 4.64 -1.14 -5.26
C VAL A 23 5.88 -1.38 -4.40
N ARG A 24 6.87 -2.12 -4.90
CA ARG A 24 8.12 -2.43 -4.19
C ARG A 24 9.00 -1.19 -3.97
N SER A 25 8.99 -0.22 -4.91
CA SER A 25 9.72 1.04 -4.74
C SER A 25 9.27 1.90 -3.56
N MET A 26 8.07 1.63 -3.03
CA MET A 26 7.46 2.35 -1.91
C MET A 26 7.36 1.50 -0.63
N ALA A 27 7.75 0.23 -0.68
CA ALA A 27 7.62 -0.72 0.40
C ALA A 27 8.95 -0.90 1.15
N THR A 28 8.87 -1.34 2.41
CA THR A 28 10.02 -1.89 3.11
C THR A 28 10.49 -3.15 2.37
N GLU A 29 11.78 -3.48 2.47
CA GLU A 29 12.32 -4.69 1.84
C GLU A 29 11.55 -5.98 2.22
N PRO A 30 11.25 -6.28 3.50
CA PRO A 30 10.47 -7.47 3.87
C PRO A 30 9.07 -7.45 3.26
N PHE A 31 8.36 -6.32 3.30
CA PHE A 31 7.02 -6.22 2.73
C PHE A 31 7.04 -6.32 1.20
N GLY A 32 8.06 -5.75 0.55
CA GLY A 32 8.31 -5.88 -0.88
C GLY A 32 8.51 -7.34 -1.34
N GLN A 33 9.12 -8.18 -0.51
CA GLN A 33 9.23 -9.62 -0.77
C GLN A 33 7.86 -10.32 -0.68
N GLN A 34 7.03 -9.97 0.30
CA GLN A 34 5.67 -10.50 0.42
C GLN A 34 4.78 -10.08 -0.77
N LEU A 35 4.90 -8.83 -1.22
CA LEU A 35 4.23 -8.35 -2.43
C LEU A 35 4.65 -9.14 -3.67
N GLY A 36 5.90 -9.63 -3.73
CA GLY A 36 6.38 -10.50 -4.81
C GLY A 36 5.69 -11.87 -4.89
N LEU A 37 5.02 -12.29 -3.81
CA LEU A 37 4.21 -13.51 -3.78
C LEU A 37 2.73 -13.24 -4.12
N THR A 38 2.36 -11.97 -4.30
CA THR A 38 0.98 -11.56 -4.58
C THR A 38 0.74 -11.50 -6.09
N ASP A 39 -0.29 -12.19 -6.55
CA ASP A 39 -0.82 -12.00 -7.90
C ASP A 39 -1.66 -10.70 -7.92
N PRO A 40 -1.32 -9.69 -8.75
CA PRO A 40 -2.08 -8.46 -8.83
C PRO A 40 -3.54 -8.69 -9.22
N ALA A 41 -3.86 -9.74 -9.99
CA ALA A 41 -5.24 -10.04 -10.37
C ALA A 41 -6.14 -10.41 -9.17
N ARG A 42 -5.54 -10.71 -8.02
CA ARG A 42 -6.24 -10.97 -6.75
C ARG A 42 -6.49 -9.71 -5.93
N VAL A 43 -5.97 -8.55 -6.36
CA VAL A 43 -6.26 -7.27 -5.70
C VAL A 43 -7.71 -6.88 -6.04
N PRO A 44 -8.59 -6.78 -5.04
CA PRO A 44 -10.01 -6.54 -5.28
C PRO A 44 -10.32 -5.09 -5.67
N ALA A 45 -9.42 -4.16 -5.38
CA ALA A 45 -9.57 -2.73 -5.66
C ALA A 45 -9.00 -2.36 -7.03
N THR A 46 -9.68 -1.46 -7.73
CA THR A 46 -9.22 -0.90 -9.02
C THR A 46 -8.99 0.62 -8.98
N SER A 47 -9.49 1.30 -7.94
CA SER A 47 -9.32 2.75 -7.80
C SER A 47 -9.30 3.22 -6.35
N VAL A 48 -8.57 4.32 -6.11
CA VAL A 48 -8.58 5.04 -4.84
C VAL A 48 -9.69 6.10 -4.86
N MET A 49 -10.47 6.17 -3.79
CA MET A 49 -11.66 7.03 -3.67
C MET A 49 -11.44 8.28 -2.80
N ASP A 50 -10.34 8.35 -2.05
CA ASP A 50 -10.03 9.48 -1.17
C ASP A 50 -8.54 9.91 -1.21
N GLU A 51 -8.20 10.88 -0.36
CA GLU A 51 -6.83 11.35 -0.18
C GLU A 51 -6.02 10.53 0.85
N GLY A 52 -6.67 9.61 1.57
CA GLY A 52 -6.16 8.92 2.73
C GLY A 52 -6.26 9.75 4.01
N ARG A 53 -6.68 9.11 5.10
CA ARG A 53 -6.80 9.71 6.44
C ARG A 53 -5.82 9.06 7.40
N VAL A 54 -4.98 9.86 8.05
CA VAL A 54 -4.11 9.37 9.13
C VAL A 54 -4.99 8.96 10.31
N VAL A 55 -4.87 7.70 10.73
CA VAL A 55 -5.62 7.12 11.85
C VAL A 55 -4.77 7.14 13.11
N SER A 56 -3.47 6.90 12.97
CA SER A 56 -2.50 7.05 14.04
C SER A 56 -1.13 7.45 13.47
N ALA A 57 -0.36 8.19 14.26
CA ALA A 57 1.00 8.57 13.92
C ALA A 57 1.87 8.56 15.19
N GLN A 58 3.04 7.95 15.07
CA GLN A 58 4.09 7.88 16.07
C GLN A 58 5.43 8.25 15.40
N ALA A 59 6.50 8.37 16.18
CA ALA A 59 7.80 8.85 15.68
C ALA A 59 8.38 8.01 14.53
N ALA A 60 8.13 6.69 14.52
CA ALA A 60 8.65 5.75 13.54
C ALA A 60 7.57 4.91 12.82
N GLU A 61 6.29 5.09 13.16
CA GLU A 61 5.18 4.32 12.60
C GLU A 61 3.96 5.20 12.38
N ALA A 62 3.22 4.98 11.29
CA ALA A 62 1.94 5.65 11.05
C ALA A 62 0.96 4.70 10.38
N LYS A 63 -0.33 4.87 10.64
CA LYS A 63 -1.40 4.12 9.99
C LYS A 63 -2.30 5.08 9.23
N VAL A 64 -2.56 4.78 7.96
CA VAL A 64 -3.37 5.62 7.07
C VAL A 64 -4.49 4.76 6.48
N ARG A 65 -5.74 5.16 6.72
CA ARG A 65 -6.91 4.56 6.08
C ARG A 65 -7.08 5.20 4.70
N VAL A 66 -7.21 4.39 3.67
CA VAL A 66 -7.42 4.86 2.28
C VAL A 66 -8.66 4.16 1.75
N ALA A 67 -9.65 4.93 1.30
CA ALA A 67 -10.84 4.38 0.67
C ALA A 67 -10.53 3.90 -0.75
N THR A 68 -11.03 2.73 -1.12
CA THR A 68 -11.02 2.20 -2.49
C THR A 68 -12.43 1.91 -2.97
N ASP A 69 -12.58 1.60 -4.26
CA ASP A 69 -13.83 1.08 -4.84
C ASP A 69 -14.27 -0.27 -4.26
N ASN A 70 -13.37 -1.00 -3.62
CA ASN A 70 -13.66 -2.29 -2.97
C ASN A 70 -13.40 -2.24 -1.46
N GLY A 71 -13.93 -1.19 -0.82
CA GLY A 71 -13.79 -0.97 0.61
C GLY A 71 -12.47 -0.29 1.02
N PRO A 72 -12.38 0.18 2.26
CA PRO A 72 -11.20 0.87 2.74
C PRO A 72 -10.08 -0.10 3.12
N VAL A 73 -8.85 0.32 2.90
CA VAL A 73 -7.64 -0.39 3.33
C VAL A 73 -6.89 0.44 4.38
N LEU A 74 -6.23 -0.25 5.30
CA LEU A 74 -5.34 0.33 6.29
C LEU A 74 -3.89 0.07 5.84
N VAL A 75 -3.16 1.16 5.59
CA VAL A 75 -1.75 1.12 5.20
C VAL A 75 -0.92 1.46 6.43
N GLN A 76 -0.01 0.56 6.79
CA GLN A 76 0.99 0.81 7.81
C GLN A 76 2.26 1.35 7.14
N LEU A 77 2.75 2.48 7.66
CA LEU A 77 3.99 3.10 7.28
C LEU A 77 5.00 2.92 8.40
N LYS A 78 6.25 2.67 8.03
CA LYS A 78 7.39 2.58 8.94
C LYS A 78 8.49 3.52 8.48
N ARG A 79 9.16 4.16 9.44
CA ARG A 79 10.30 5.03 9.16
C ARG A 79 11.58 4.20 9.14
N VAL A 80 12.21 4.09 7.98
CA VAL A 80 13.45 3.35 7.75
C VAL A 80 14.48 4.33 7.20
N GLU A 81 15.62 4.47 7.87
CA GLU A 81 16.71 5.37 7.46
C GLU A 81 16.25 6.82 7.16
N GLY A 82 15.25 7.29 7.91
CA GLY A 82 14.68 8.64 7.76
C GLY A 82 13.56 8.76 6.73
N ALA A 83 13.34 7.75 5.88
CA ALA A 83 12.27 7.71 4.89
C ALA A 83 11.04 6.92 5.40
N TRP A 84 9.83 7.36 5.01
CA TRP A 84 8.61 6.61 5.27
C TRP A 84 8.36 5.61 4.16
N LEU A 85 8.31 4.33 4.50
CA LEU A 85 8.01 3.23 3.59
C LEU A 85 6.75 2.49 4.03
N VAL A 86 6.08 1.83 3.11
CA VAL A 86 4.93 0.97 3.42
C VAL A 86 5.44 -0.36 3.98
N ASP A 87 4.96 -0.73 5.15
CA ASP A 87 5.36 -1.95 5.84
C ASP A 87 4.25 -3.01 5.81
N ALA A 88 2.99 -2.60 5.67
CA ALA A 88 1.87 -3.52 5.51
C ALA A 88 0.65 -2.84 4.87
N ILE A 89 -0.24 -3.65 4.30
CA ILE A 89 -1.60 -3.28 3.89
C ILE A 89 -2.58 -4.36 4.35
N ALA A 90 -3.73 -3.96 4.88
CA ALA A 90 -4.80 -4.85 5.28
C ALA A 90 -6.18 -4.20 5.03
N PRO A 91 -7.28 -4.96 4.97
CA PRO A 91 -8.62 -4.39 5.03
C PRO A 91 -8.78 -3.51 6.29
N ALA A 92 -9.43 -2.37 6.15
CA ALA A 92 -9.78 -1.54 7.30
C ALA A 92 -11.19 -1.94 7.77
N GLU A 93 -11.28 -2.62 8.92
CA GLU A 93 -12.55 -2.87 9.62
C GLU A 93 -13.33 -1.56 9.91
#